data_AF-A0A0H2MBM3-F1
#
_entry.id   AF-A0A0H2MBM3-F1
#
_cell.length_a   1.000
_cell.length_b   1.000
_cell.length_c   1.000
_cell.angle_alpha   90.00
_cell.angle_beta   90.00
_cell.angle_gamma   90.00
#
_symmetry.space_group_name_H-M   'P 1'
#
loop_
_entity.id
_entity.type
_entity.pdbx_description
1 polymer ?
#
loop_
_entity_poly.entity_id
_entity_poly.type
_entity_poly.pdbx_seq_one_letter_code
_entity_poly.pdbx_strand_id
1 'polypeptide(L)'
;MSAVATELSNAQIEFYDLLNQGPPQIVNYWNEGHCRTGELLEAMNFLSRSEKLMAEFYLMVWYGNQKQGFDLTEACSVLDQNNREIIASWVKNPFWP
;
A
#
# COMPACT_ATOMS: atom_id res chain seq x y z
N MET A 1 -4.79 -3.23 33.59
CA MET A 1 -4.56 -2.39 32.39
C MET A 1 -5.15 -3.15 31.22
N SER A 2 -6.36 -2.78 30.79
CA SER A 2 -7.01 -3.44 29.65
C SER A 2 -6.28 -3.06 28.37
N ALA A 3 -5.83 -4.06 27.61
CA ALA A 3 -5.47 -3.87 26.21
C ALA A 3 -6.74 -3.43 25.47
N VAL A 4 -6.78 -2.19 25.00
CA VAL A 4 -7.76 -1.77 24.01
C VAL A 4 -7.36 -2.51 22.74
N ALA A 5 -8.16 -3.51 22.33
CA ALA A 5 -8.09 -4.00 20.96
C ALA A 5 -8.46 -2.80 20.08
N THR A 6 -7.50 -2.23 19.37
CA THR A 6 -7.76 -1.10 18.49
C THR A 6 -8.60 -1.61 17.33
N GLU A 7 -9.90 -1.34 17.36
CA GLU A 7 -10.77 -1.64 16.22
C GLU A 7 -10.31 -0.78 15.02
N LEU A 8 -10.06 -1.43 13.89
CA LEU A 8 -9.70 -0.75 12.65
C LEU A 8 -10.87 0.07 12.12
N SER A 9 -10.59 1.22 11.51
CA SER A 9 -11.60 1.97 10.76
C SER A 9 -12.06 1.18 9.52
N ASN A 10 -13.25 1.47 8.98
CA ASN A 10 -13.69 0.86 7.72
C ASN A 10 -12.70 1.11 6.57
N ALA A 11 -12.08 2.30 6.51
CA ALA A 11 -11.08 2.63 5.49
C ALA A 11 -9.77 1.86 5.70
N GLN A 12 -9.37 1.59 6.95
CA GLN A 12 -8.26 0.70 7.26
C GLN A 12 -8.57 -0.74 6.85
N ILE A 13 -9.81 -1.22 7.04
CA ILE A 13 -10.24 -2.54 6.57
C ILE A 13 -10.14 -2.62 5.04
N GLU A 14 -10.70 -1.64 4.32
CA GLU A 14 -10.60 -1.57 2.85
C GLU A 14 -9.15 -1.54 2.36
N PHE A 15 -8.27 -0.87 3.11
CA PHE A 15 -6.84 -0.89 2.82
C PHE A 15 -6.21 -2.26 3.00
N TYR A 16 -6.49 -2.95 4.10
CA TYR A 16 -5.94 -4.29 4.31
C TYR A 16 -6.46 -5.27 3.24
N ASP A 17 -7.72 -5.14 2.81
CA ASP A 17 -8.27 -5.93 1.71
C ASP A 17 -7.56 -5.62 0.37
N LEU A 18 -7.23 -4.35 0.10
CA LEU A 18 -6.45 -3.94 -1.07
C LEU A 18 -4.99 -4.42 -0.99
N LEU A 19 -4.37 -4.32 0.19
CA LEU A 19 -2.99 -4.71 0.45
C LEU A 19 -2.80 -6.23 0.27
N ASN A 20 -3.75 -7.02 0.74
CA ASN A 20 -3.71 -8.49 0.67
C ASN A 20 -3.86 -9.05 -0.76
N GLN A 21 -4.27 -8.24 -1.73
CA GLN A 21 -4.27 -8.61 -3.15
C GLN A 21 -2.88 -8.47 -3.80
N GLY A 22 -1.99 -7.71 -3.16
CA GLY A 22 -0.68 -7.36 -3.69
C GLY A 22 0.45 -8.35 -3.37
N PRO A 23 1.70 -7.94 -3.64
CA PRO A 23 2.87 -8.77 -3.38
C PRO A 23 3.07 -9.05 -1.87
N PRO A 24 3.12 -10.33 -1.44
CA PRO A 24 3.21 -10.71 -0.02
C PRO A 24 4.37 -10.06 0.76
N GLN A 25 5.49 -9.83 0.07
CA GLN A 25 6.69 -9.18 0.60
C GLN A 25 6.45 -7.74 1.08
N ILE A 26 5.41 -7.06 0.58
CA ILE A 26 5.06 -5.68 0.97
C ILE A 26 4.02 -5.65 2.11
N VAL A 27 3.15 -6.66 2.17
CA VAL A 27 2.03 -6.72 3.13
C VAL A 27 2.50 -6.58 4.58
N ASN A 28 3.63 -7.21 4.91
CA ASN A 28 4.10 -7.29 6.29
C ASN A 28 4.48 -5.93 6.91
N TYR A 29 4.67 -4.88 6.12
CA TYR A 29 5.02 -3.55 6.62
C TYR A 29 3.84 -2.79 7.24
N TRP A 30 2.61 -3.29 7.08
CA TRP A 30 1.44 -2.76 7.74
C TRP A 30 0.92 -3.74 8.79
N ASN A 31 0.83 -3.30 10.04
CA ASN A 31 0.27 -4.08 11.13
C ASN A 31 -0.43 -3.17 12.14
N GLU A 32 -1.56 -3.64 12.68
CA GLU A 32 -2.27 -2.97 13.79
C GLU A 32 -2.56 -1.48 13.54
N GLY A 33 -2.96 -1.11 12.32
CA GLY A 33 -3.27 0.28 11.97
C GLY A 33 -2.03 1.18 11.84
N HIS A 34 -0.84 0.60 11.68
CA HIS A 34 0.42 1.33 11.52
C HIS A 34 1.21 0.83 10.31
N CYS A 35 2.01 1.72 9.71
CA CYS A 35 2.97 1.40 8.67
C CYS A 35 4.40 1.58 9.20
N ARG A 36 5.25 0.55 9.07
CA ARG A 36 6.68 0.62 9.39
C ARG A 36 7.46 1.25 8.23
N THR A 37 7.17 2.52 7.96
CA THR A 37 7.67 3.25 6.79
C THR A 37 9.20 3.28 6.69
N GLY A 38 9.93 3.42 7.81
CA GLY A 38 11.39 3.38 7.78
C GLY A 38 11.94 2.06 7.24
N GLU A 39 11.45 0.94 7.79
CA GLU A 39 11.83 -0.41 7.35
C GLU A 39 11.43 -0.67 5.89
N LEU A 40 10.25 -0.19 5.46
CA LEU A 40 9.81 -0.33 4.07
C LEU A 40 10.73 0.43 3.11
N LEU A 41 11.11 1.67 3.44
CA LEU A 41 12.00 2.48 2.59
C LEU A 41 13.39 1.86 2.48
N GLU A 42 13.91 1.26 3.56
CA GLU A 42 15.16 0.52 3.52
C GLU A 42 15.05 -0.72 2.64
N ALA A 43 13.98 -1.51 2.81
CA ALA A 43 13.72 -2.72 2.04
C ALA A 43 13.50 -2.44 0.56
N MET A 44 12.88 -1.30 0.23
CA MET A 44 12.69 -0.86 -1.15
C MET A 44 14.00 -0.88 -1.93
N ASN A 45 15.17 -0.64 -1.34
CA ASN A 45 16.44 -0.71 -2.08
C ASN A 45 16.71 -2.07 -2.73
N PHE A 46 16.17 -3.16 -2.17
CA PHE A 46 16.36 -4.53 -2.62
C PHE A 46 15.20 -5.07 -3.46
N LEU A 47 14.09 -4.32 -3.54
CA LEU A 47 12.91 -4.69 -4.31
C LEU A 47 13.12 -4.46 -5.81
N SER A 48 12.46 -5.30 -6.62
CA SER A 48 12.29 -5.08 -8.05
C SER A 48 11.54 -3.77 -8.34
N ARG A 49 11.61 -3.29 -9.58
CA ARG A 49 10.91 -2.05 -9.97
C ARG A 49 9.39 -2.15 -9.76
N SER A 50 8.80 -3.31 -10.06
CA SER A 50 7.36 -3.56 -9.89
C SER A 50 6.95 -3.48 -8.40
N GLU A 51 7.71 -4.16 -7.53
CA GLU A 51 7.46 -4.12 -6.09
C GLU A 51 7.65 -2.73 -5.48
N LYS A 52 8.65 -1.96 -5.94
CA LYS A 52 8.85 -0.56 -5.54
C LYS A 52 7.62 0.29 -5.87
N LEU A 53 7.08 0.16 -7.08
CA LEU A 53 5.90 0.90 -7.50
C LEU A 53 4.66 0.52 -6.69
N MET A 54 4.48 -0.77 -6.37
CA MET A 54 3.39 -1.20 -5.48
C MET A 54 3.58 -0.67 -4.05
N ALA A 55 4.80 -0.66 -3.51
CA ALA A 55 5.08 -0.08 -2.21
C ALA A 55 4.80 1.43 -2.16
N GLU A 56 5.20 2.17 -3.20
CA GLU A 56 4.91 3.59 -3.36
C GLU A 56 3.41 3.85 -3.45
N PHE A 57 2.68 3.02 -4.21
CA PHE A 57 1.23 3.07 -4.29
C PHE A 57 0.58 2.89 -2.92
N TYR A 58 0.93 1.84 -2.18
CA TYR A 58 0.36 1.60 -0.85
C TYR A 58 0.72 2.70 0.16
N LEU A 59 1.94 3.25 0.11
CA LEU A 59 2.32 4.42 0.91
C LEU A 59 1.49 5.66 0.56
N MET A 60 1.23 5.89 -0.73
CA MET A 60 0.38 7.00 -1.19
C MET A 60 -1.07 6.82 -0.72
N VAL A 61 -1.63 5.61 -0.80
CA VAL A 61 -2.98 5.34 -0.28
C VAL A 61 -3.02 5.55 1.24
N TRP A 62 -2.03 5.04 1.96
CA TRP A 62 -1.98 5.09 3.42
C TRP A 62 -1.80 6.50 4.00
N TYR A 63 -0.94 7.32 3.40
CA TYR A 63 -0.64 8.68 3.88
C TYR A 63 -1.38 9.79 3.11
N GLY A 64 -2.15 9.41 2.09
CA GLY A 64 -2.76 10.34 1.14
C GLY A 64 -1.73 11.28 0.50
N ASN A 65 -2.09 12.55 0.36
CA ASN A 65 -1.25 13.57 -0.28
C ASN A 65 0.03 13.94 0.51
N GLN A 66 0.28 13.33 1.68
CA GLN A 66 1.46 13.61 2.50
C GLN A 66 2.72 12.85 2.02
N LYS A 67 2.57 11.81 1.19
CA LYS A 67 3.69 11.04 0.64
C LYS A 67 3.77 11.23 -0.87
N GLN A 68 4.95 11.63 -1.34
CA GLN A 68 5.31 11.68 -2.75
C GLN A 68 6.03 10.38 -3.15
N GLY A 69 5.93 9.99 -4.42
CA GLY A 69 6.75 8.92 -4.99
C GLY A 69 6.02 8.05 -6.03
N PHE A 70 4.71 7.90 -5.92
CA PHE A 70 3.95 7.06 -6.87
C PHE A 70 3.65 7.81 -8.18
N ASP A 71 4.12 7.27 -9.31
CA ASP A 71 3.78 7.73 -10.66
C ASP A 71 2.85 6.72 -11.34
N LEU A 72 1.59 7.11 -11.55
CA LEU A 72 0.58 6.28 -12.21
C LEU A 72 0.95 5.94 -13.66
N THR A 73 1.60 6.87 -14.38
CA THR A 73 2.01 6.66 -15.77
C THR A 73 3.08 5.58 -15.84
N GLU A 74 4.05 5.64 -14.92
CA GLU A 74 5.08 4.61 -14.80
C GLU A 74 4.46 3.26 -14.41
N ALA A 75 3.57 3.26 -13.43
CA ALA A 75 2.87 2.06 -12.98
C ALA A 75 2.14 1.35 -14.13
N CYS A 76 1.47 2.11 -15.00
CA CYS A 76 0.83 1.56 -16.20
C CYS A 76 1.82 0.87 -17.16
N SER A 77 3.06 1.35 -17.24
CA SER A 77 4.08 0.82 -18.16
C SER A 77 4.85 -0.38 -17.60
N VAL A 78 5.05 -0.46 -16.29
CA VAL A 78 5.91 -1.45 -15.64
C VAL A 78 5.13 -2.62 -15.06
N LEU A 79 3.97 -2.36 -14.45
CA LEU A 79 3.25 -3.36 -13.68
C LEU A 79 2.58 -4.39 -14.59
N ASP A 80 2.46 -5.62 -14.11
CA ASP A 80 1.68 -6.66 -14.76
C ASP A 80 0.16 -6.40 -14.66
N GLN A 81 -0.64 -7.25 -15.31
CA GLN A 81 -2.08 -7.10 -15.33
C GLN A 81 -2.71 -7.12 -13.93
N ASN A 82 -2.24 -8.02 -13.05
CA ASN A 82 -2.79 -8.16 -11.69
C ASN A 82 -2.56 -6.89 -10.86
N ASN A 83 -1.34 -6.38 -10.84
CA ASN A 83 -1.01 -5.16 -10.10
C ASN A 83 -1.71 -3.91 -10.66
N ARG A 84 -1.88 -3.83 -11.99
CA ARG A 84 -2.69 -2.76 -12.61
C ARG A 84 -4.16 -2.84 -12.22
N GLU A 85 -4.72 -4.04 -12.07
CA GLU A 85 -6.11 -4.23 -11.64
C GLU A 85 -6.34 -3.76 -10.20
N ILE A 86 -5.37 -3.99 -9.31
CA ILE A 86 -5.39 -3.47 -7.93
C ILE A 86 -5.42 -1.94 -7.93
N ILE A 87 -4.55 -1.30 -8.70
CA ILE A 87 -4.54 0.17 -8.78
C ILE A 87 -5.84 0.69 -9.42
N ALA A 88 -6.31 0.03 -10.49
CA ALA A 88 -7.53 0.43 -11.18
C ALA A 88 -8.79 0.29 -10.30
N SER A 89 -8.86 -0.72 -9.43
CA SER A 89 -9.96 -0.88 -8.49
C SER A 89 -10.00 0.27 -7.47
N TRP A 90 -8.83 0.67 -6.94
CA TRP A 90 -8.71 1.85 -6.07
C TRP A 90 -9.05 3.14 -6.81
N VAL A 91 -8.56 3.35 -8.04
CA VAL A 91 -8.86 4.57 -8.83
C VAL A 91 -10.37 4.74 -9.07
N LYS A 92 -11.12 3.63 -9.25
CA LYS A 92 -12.58 3.67 -9.45
C LYS A 92 -13.34 4.07 -8.19
N ASN A 93 -12.82 3.73 -7.01
CA ASN A 93 -13.43 4.02 -5.73
C ASN A 93 -12.34 4.39 -4.70
N PRO A 94 -11.79 5.62 -4.79
CA PRO A 94 -10.63 6.00 -3.99
C PRO A 94 -11.02 6.14 -2.52
N PHE A 95 -10.13 5.65 -1.65
CA PHE A 95 -10.23 5.75 -0.20
C PHE A 95 -8.86 6.04 0.41
N TRP A 96 -8.87 6.52 1.66
CA TRP A 96 -7.69 6.79 2.48
C TRP A 96 -7.95 6.32 3.93
N PRO A 97 -7.09 5.44 4.49
CA PRO A 97 -7.25 4.84 5.82
C PRO A 97 -7.27 5.78 7.02
#